data_AF-A0A139WV00-F1
#
_entry.id   AF-A0A139WV00-F1
#
_cell.length_a   1.000
_cell.length_b   1.000
_cell.length_c   1.000
_cell.angle_alpha   90.00
_cell.angle_beta   90.00
_cell.angle_gamma   90.00
#
_symmetry.space_group_name_H-M   'P 1'
#
loop_
_entity.id
_entity.type
_entity.pdbx_description
1 polymer ?
#
loop_
_entity_poly.entity_id
_entity_poly.type
_entity_poly.pdbx_seq_one_letter_code
_entity_poly.pdbx_strand_id
1 'polypeptide(L)'
;MIQKSVDGLHQAEDTLNGKVKISEAEKLKILEQIGEASGRDVRIRILANQMREQAFEQAAESLGEWCEELGDRMVDNSQRWYSEHSPVWNQNKLIQDYINQFVRDLSRELDKWGNEQLQDIILKENLETLNTNVDYELDAIQAKFSNLEQQIQTNFSEQLKISIDGITDDFMGLGGIGGGLGIGGALAAGLIVFTGVGLIAVIVTAVATAIASSFGLGMLDVDGLHEQVKQKVLEIGLDKFTKDESIDKIIDKLEEILHVVFNSRVESANRVVAQAITLYEHLIEQQEKVHQETLEQREIEKAWIYQKCQELERSVSEIEEVLS
;
A
#
# COMPACT_ATOMS: atom_id res chain seq x y z
N MET A 1 -72.55 8.94 -16.89
CA MET A 1 -71.82 8.38 -15.73
C MET A 1 -70.79 7.36 -16.19
N ILE A 2 -71.14 6.47 -17.13
CA ILE A 2 -70.27 5.42 -17.68
C ILE A 2 -69.06 5.98 -18.46
N GLN A 3 -69.24 7.00 -19.31
CA GLN A 3 -68.13 7.64 -20.03
C GLN A 3 -67.05 8.19 -19.10
N LYS A 4 -67.44 8.79 -17.96
CA LYS A 4 -66.51 9.28 -16.93
C LYS A 4 -65.72 8.15 -16.25
N SER A 5 -66.29 6.94 -16.17
CA SER A 5 -65.61 5.77 -15.62
C SER A 5 -64.58 5.20 -16.60
N VAL A 6 -64.88 5.21 -17.90
CA VAL A 6 -63.94 4.81 -18.97
C VAL A 6 -62.80 5.82 -19.09
N ASP A 7 -63.09 7.12 -19.08
CA ASP A 7 -62.08 8.19 -19.12
C ASP A 7 -61.16 8.13 -17.87
N GLY A 8 -61.71 7.80 -16.70
CA GLY A 8 -60.93 7.59 -15.47
C GLY A 8 -60.02 6.36 -15.51
N LEU A 9 -60.41 5.31 -16.23
CA LEU A 9 -59.59 4.11 -16.44
C LEU A 9 -58.45 4.36 -17.44
N HIS A 10 -58.69 5.10 -18.52
CA HIS A 10 -57.62 5.55 -19.42
C HIS A 10 -56.64 6.51 -18.72
N GLN A 11 -57.13 7.39 -17.85
CA GLN A 11 -56.25 8.24 -17.05
C GLN A 11 -55.41 7.44 -16.05
N ALA A 12 -55.94 6.34 -15.51
CA ALA A 12 -55.18 5.41 -14.67
C ALA A 12 -54.13 4.63 -15.48
N GLU A 13 -54.45 4.21 -16.71
CA GLU A 13 -53.52 3.59 -17.66
C GLU A 13 -52.38 4.54 -18.05
N ASP A 14 -52.67 5.82 -18.31
CA ASP A 14 -51.67 6.85 -18.60
C ASP A 14 -50.81 7.19 -17.37
N THR A 15 -51.40 7.17 -16.17
CA THR A 15 -50.67 7.33 -14.91
C THR A 15 -49.76 6.12 -14.64
N LEU A 16 -50.19 4.90 -15.00
CA LEU A 16 -49.38 3.68 -14.94
C LEU A 16 -48.25 3.68 -16.00
N ASN A 17 -48.51 4.23 -17.20
CA ASN A 17 -47.47 4.49 -18.21
C ASN A 17 -46.44 5.51 -17.72
N GLY A 18 -46.85 6.47 -16.88
CA GLY A 18 -45.97 7.47 -16.25
C GLY A 18 -45.21 6.98 -15.00
N LYS A 19 -45.69 5.94 -14.32
CA LYS A 19 -45.12 5.44 -13.04
C LYS A 19 -43.96 4.44 -13.18
N VAL A 20 -43.65 3.94 -14.39
CA VAL A 20 -42.53 3.00 -14.62
C VAL A 20 -41.30 3.70 -15.20
N LYS A 21 -40.87 4.80 -14.58
CA LYS A 21 -39.55 5.39 -14.83
C LYS A 21 -38.96 5.93 -13.54
N ILE A 22 -38.31 5.04 -12.80
CA ILE A 22 -36.91 5.33 -12.50
C ILE A 22 -36.16 4.96 -13.78
N SER A 23 -35.69 6.00 -14.48
CA SER A 23 -35.30 5.89 -15.89
C SER A 23 -33.95 5.21 -16.05
N GLU A 24 -33.61 4.73 -17.25
CA GLU A 24 -32.22 4.40 -17.63
C GLU A 24 -31.20 5.44 -17.12
N ALA A 25 -31.59 6.71 -16.98
CA ALA A 25 -30.72 7.76 -16.46
C ALA A 25 -30.27 7.55 -15.00
N GLU A 26 -31.01 6.83 -14.15
CA GLU A 26 -30.55 6.52 -12.78
C GLU A 26 -29.57 5.34 -12.76
N LYS A 27 -29.81 4.30 -13.58
CA LYS A 27 -28.82 3.22 -13.80
C LYS A 27 -27.52 3.78 -14.39
N LEU A 28 -27.63 4.69 -15.37
CA LEU A 28 -26.49 5.39 -15.95
C LEU A 28 -25.73 6.21 -14.90
N LYS A 29 -26.40 6.89 -13.97
CA LYS A 29 -25.73 7.62 -12.87
C LYS A 29 -24.94 6.69 -11.94
N ILE A 30 -25.47 5.50 -11.62
CA ILE A 30 -24.74 4.52 -10.79
C ILE A 30 -23.53 3.96 -11.54
N LEU A 31 -23.68 3.64 -12.84
CA LEU A 31 -22.56 3.23 -13.69
C LEU A 31 -21.48 4.32 -13.80
N GLU A 32 -21.87 5.60 -13.89
CA GLU A 32 -20.93 6.72 -13.82
C GLU A 32 -20.19 6.76 -12.47
N GLN A 33 -20.84 6.42 -11.34
CA GLN A 33 -20.16 6.34 -10.04
C GLN A 33 -19.19 5.17 -9.95
N ILE A 34 -19.51 4.01 -10.54
CA ILE A 34 -18.57 2.88 -10.67
C ILE A 34 -17.35 3.30 -11.50
N GLY A 35 -17.59 4.00 -12.61
CA GLY A 35 -16.53 4.55 -13.45
C GLY A 35 -15.64 5.55 -12.71
N GLU A 36 -16.24 6.46 -11.94
CA GLU A 36 -15.51 7.41 -11.10
C GLU A 36 -14.69 6.69 -10.03
N ALA A 37 -15.28 5.75 -9.29
CA ALA A 37 -14.58 4.99 -8.25
C ALA A 37 -13.38 4.20 -8.83
N SER A 38 -13.58 3.55 -9.99
CA SER A 38 -12.51 2.85 -10.72
C SER A 38 -11.42 3.81 -11.19
N GLY A 39 -11.80 5.00 -11.68
CA GLY A 39 -10.86 6.04 -12.08
C GLY A 39 -10.01 6.56 -10.91
N ARG A 40 -10.60 6.65 -9.71
CA ARG A 40 -9.89 7.03 -8.49
C ARG A 40 -8.93 5.96 -7.99
N ASP A 41 -9.30 4.68 -8.07
CA ASP A 41 -8.37 3.57 -7.80
C ASP A 41 -7.14 3.61 -8.72
N VAL A 42 -7.33 3.91 -10.02
CA VAL A 42 -6.20 4.11 -10.94
C VAL A 42 -5.33 5.30 -10.51
N ARG A 43 -5.92 6.44 -10.11
CA ARG A 43 -5.15 7.60 -9.62
C ARG A 43 -4.35 7.28 -8.37
N ILE A 44 -4.93 6.55 -7.42
CA ILE A 44 -4.25 6.10 -6.20
C ILE A 44 -3.02 5.25 -6.55
N ARG A 45 -3.16 4.29 -7.48
CA ARG A 45 -2.03 3.45 -7.94
C ARG A 45 -0.93 4.27 -8.61
N ILE A 46 -1.30 5.22 -9.47
CA ILE A 46 -0.33 6.11 -10.13
C ILE A 46 0.43 6.93 -9.09
N LEU A 47 -0.30 7.54 -8.15
CA LEU A 47 0.32 8.35 -7.10
C LEU A 47 1.24 7.50 -6.21
N ALA A 48 0.82 6.30 -5.81
CA ALA A 48 1.66 5.42 -5.01
C ALA A 48 2.94 5.03 -5.73
N ASN A 49 2.89 4.78 -7.04
CA ASN A 49 4.10 4.54 -7.85
C ASN A 49 5.01 5.76 -7.87
N GLN A 50 4.45 6.97 -8.06
CA GLN A 50 5.22 8.21 -8.04
C GLN A 50 5.89 8.47 -6.68
N MET A 51 5.15 8.30 -5.58
CA MET A 51 5.68 8.48 -4.23
C MET A 51 6.73 7.42 -3.88
N ARG A 52 6.57 6.19 -4.38
CA ARG A 52 7.58 5.14 -4.24
C ARG A 52 8.87 5.47 -5.01
N GLU A 53 8.75 5.94 -6.26
CA GLU A 53 9.89 6.36 -7.08
C GLU A 53 10.62 7.54 -6.42
N GLN A 54 9.88 8.55 -5.95
CA GLN A 54 10.44 9.68 -5.21
C GLN A 54 11.15 9.24 -3.92
N ALA A 55 10.53 8.35 -3.13
CA ALA A 55 11.15 7.81 -1.93
C ALA A 55 12.42 6.99 -2.24
N PHE A 56 12.44 6.26 -3.37
CA PHE A 56 13.63 5.55 -3.82
C PHE A 56 14.77 6.52 -4.19
N GLU A 57 14.48 7.56 -4.96
CA GLU A 57 15.47 8.58 -5.35
C GLU A 57 16.07 9.26 -4.12
N GLN A 58 15.22 9.72 -3.19
CA GLN A 58 15.65 10.35 -1.93
C GLN A 58 16.48 9.39 -1.06
N ALA A 59 16.08 8.13 -0.99
CA ALA A 59 16.81 7.13 -0.20
C ALA A 59 18.15 6.75 -0.83
N ALA A 60 18.23 6.67 -2.16
CA ALA A 60 19.48 6.43 -2.87
C ALA A 60 20.46 7.60 -2.70
N GLU A 61 19.97 8.85 -2.79
CA GLU A 61 20.76 10.06 -2.52
C GLU A 61 21.26 10.07 -1.07
N SER A 62 20.36 9.89 -0.10
CA SER A 62 20.71 9.84 1.33
C SER A 62 21.68 8.71 1.67
N LEU A 63 21.55 7.54 1.02
CA LEU A 63 22.49 6.43 1.19
C LEU A 63 23.87 6.80 0.64
N GLY A 64 23.94 7.52 -0.48
CA GLY A 64 25.17 8.05 -1.06
C GLY A 64 25.89 8.99 -0.09
N GLU A 65 25.19 9.99 0.43
CA GLU A 65 25.72 10.93 1.43
C GLU A 65 26.18 10.20 2.70
N TRP A 66 25.38 9.25 3.19
CA TRP A 66 25.75 8.43 4.34
C TRP A 66 27.03 7.62 4.09
N CYS A 67 27.22 7.10 2.88
CA CYS A 67 28.42 6.36 2.49
C CYS A 67 29.68 7.23 2.46
N GLU A 68 29.59 8.49 2.02
CA GLU A 68 30.72 9.41 1.97
C GLU A 68 31.33 9.66 3.37
N GLU A 69 30.47 9.79 4.37
CA GLU A 69 30.88 10.01 5.77
C GLU A 69 31.12 8.71 6.57
N LEU A 70 30.78 7.55 6.00
CA LEU A 70 30.88 6.26 6.70
C LEU A 70 32.31 5.95 7.14
N GLY A 71 33.30 6.29 6.31
CA GLY A 71 34.71 6.05 6.62
C GLY A 71 35.13 6.70 7.93
N ASP A 72 34.83 7.98 8.11
CA ASP A 72 35.18 8.74 9.30
C ASP A 72 34.48 8.20 10.55
N ARG A 73 33.17 7.91 10.44
CA ARG A 73 32.41 7.29 11.56
C ARG A 73 32.97 5.92 11.94
N MET A 74 33.40 5.12 10.98
CA MET A 74 34.01 3.81 11.24
C MET A 74 35.40 3.94 11.86
N VAL A 75 36.20 4.93 11.48
CA VAL A 75 37.47 5.26 12.14
C VAL A 75 37.25 5.64 13.60
N ASP A 76 36.28 6.51 13.88
CA ASP A 76 35.93 6.91 15.25
C ASP A 76 35.44 5.73 16.10
N ASN A 77 34.56 4.90 15.54
CA ASN A 77 34.06 3.69 16.20
C ASN A 77 35.21 2.71 16.53
N SER A 78 36.20 2.61 15.64
CA SER A 78 37.34 1.71 15.81
C SER A 78 38.25 2.05 16.99
N GLN A 79 38.23 3.29 17.48
CA GLN A 79 39.00 3.69 18.66
C GLN A 79 38.59 2.90 19.91
N ARG A 80 37.37 2.36 19.93
CA ARG A 80 36.83 1.56 21.03
C ARG A 80 37.02 0.06 20.82
N TRP A 81 37.57 -0.38 19.67
CA TRP A 81 37.75 -1.79 19.40
C TRP A 81 38.87 -2.38 20.25
N TYR A 82 38.60 -3.56 20.77
CA TYR A 82 39.51 -4.25 21.68
C TYR A 82 39.58 -5.74 21.37
N SER A 83 40.75 -6.33 21.56
CA SER A 83 40.94 -7.78 21.53
C SER A 83 42.04 -8.17 22.51
N GLU A 84 41.82 -9.27 23.22
CA GLU A 84 42.81 -9.85 24.14
C GLU A 84 43.86 -10.70 23.41
N HIS A 85 43.67 -10.91 22.10
CA HIS A 85 44.50 -11.81 21.32
C HIS A 85 45.79 -11.14 20.85
N SER A 86 46.91 -11.78 21.17
CA SER A 86 48.23 -11.30 20.75
C SER A 86 48.34 -11.21 19.22
N PRO A 87 48.86 -10.09 18.68
CA PRO A 87 49.07 -9.91 17.24
C PRO A 87 50.11 -10.86 16.66
N VAL A 88 50.96 -11.45 17.50
CA VAL A 88 52.04 -12.36 17.08
C VAL A 88 51.63 -13.83 17.23
N TRP A 89 51.02 -14.19 18.37
CA TRP A 89 50.73 -15.59 18.69
C TRP A 89 49.34 -16.04 18.27
N ASN A 90 48.38 -15.12 18.17
CA ASN A 90 46.97 -15.41 17.90
C ASN A 90 46.39 -14.47 16.82
N GLN A 91 47.21 -14.11 15.83
CA GLN A 91 46.88 -13.11 14.82
C GLN A 91 45.54 -13.36 14.12
N ASN A 92 45.23 -14.60 13.75
CA ASN A 92 43.94 -14.92 13.10
C ASN A 92 42.74 -14.63 14.00
N LYS A 93 42.87 -14.88 15.31
CA LYS A 93 41.81 -14.58 16.27
C LYS A 93 41.69 -13.08 16.53
N LEU A 94 42.82 -12.37 16.59
CA LEU A 94 42.85 -10.91 16.66
C LEU A 94 42.13 -10.26 15.46
N ILE A 95 42.46 -10.70 14.23
CA ILE A 95 41.82 -10.23 13.01
C ILE A 95 40.32 -10.50 13.05
N GLN A 96 39.92 -11.71 13.44
CA GLN A 96 38.50 -12.09 13.56
C GLN A 96 37.75 -11.20 14.58
N ASP A 97 38.33 -10.92 15.75
CA ASP A 97 37.72 -10.04 16.74
C ASP A 97 37.47 -8.63 16.19
N TYR A 98 38.44 -8.07 15.48
CA TYR A 98 38.28 -6.74 14.87
C TYR A 98 37.28 -6.77 13.70
N ILE A 99 37.23 -7.84 12.91
CA ILE A 99 36.22 -7.98 11.85
C ILE A 99 34.82 -8.07 12.44
N ASN A 100 34.63 -8.84 13.52
CA ASN A 100 33.33 -8.93 14.19
C ASN A 100 32.87 -7.58 14.74
N GLN A 101 33.81 -6.78 15.25
CA GLN A 101 33.53 -5.42 15.72
C GLN A 101 33.22 -4.46 14.57
N PHE A 102 33.98 -4.56 13.46
CA PHE A 102 33.69 -3.83 12.22
C PHE A 102 32.28 -4.11 11.71
N VAL A 103 31.90 -5.39 11.54
CA VAL A 103 30.57 -5.79 11.05
C VAL A 103 29.47 -5.31 12.00
N ARG A 104 29.68 -5.43 13.32
CA ARG A 104 28.72 -4.95 14.32
C ARG A 104 28.51 -3.45 14.24
N ASP A 105 29.59 -2.68 14.16
CA ASP A 105 29.50 -1.22 14.14
C ASP A 105 28.93 -0.72 12.80
N LEU A 106 29.33 -1.31 11.68
CA LEU A 106 28.73 -1.06 10.37
C LEU A 106 27.23 -1.36 10.35
N SER A 107 26.82 -2.48 10.95
CA SER A 107 25.40 -2.84 11.07
C SER A 107 24.63 -1.84 11.91
N ARG A 108 25.23 -1.29 12.96
CA ARG A 108 24.63 -0.24 13.79
C ARG A 108 24.51 1.08 13.04
N GLU A 109 25.52 1.45 12.26
CA GLU A 109 25.48 2.64 11.41
C GLU A 109 24.37 2.53 10.35
N LEU A 110 24.22 1.36 9.72
CA LEU A 110 23.16 1.11 8.75
C LEU A 110 21.77 1.06 9.39
N ASP A 111 21.63 0.45 10.58
CA ASP A 111 20.39 0.46 11.35
C ASP A 111 19.98 1.88 11.73
N LYS A 112 20.94 2.68 12.22
CA LYS A 112 20.71 4.09 12.55
C LYS A 112 20.24 4.87 11.33
N TRP A 113 20.92 4.75 10.19
CA TRP A 113 20.49 5.41 8.95
C TRP A 113 19.10 4.94 8.51
N GLY A 114 18.84 3.64 8.52
CA GLY A 114 17.56 3.08 8.11
C GLY A 114 16.38 3.53 8.97
N ASN A 115 16.60 3.77 10.27
CA ASN A 115 15.56 4.30 11.16
C ASN A 115 15.45 5.83 11.05
N GLU A 116 16.56 6.57 11.17
CA GLU A 116 16.51 8.03 11.28
C GLU A 116 16.27 8.73 9.93
N GLN A 117 16.84 8.21 8.83
CA GLN A 117 16.74 8.84 7.51
C GLN A 117 15.64 8.17 6.69
N LEU A 118 15.75 6.86 6.46
CA LEU A 118 14.81 6.16 5.59
C LEU A 118 13.40 6.11 6.21
N GLN A 119 13.26 5.68 7.46
CA GLN A 119 11.93 5.55 8.08
C GLN A 119 11.35 6.90 8.52
N ASP A 120 12.06 7.64 9.35
CA ASP A 120 11.50 8.81 10.05
C ASP A 120 11.39 10.06 9.19
N ILE A 121 12.16 10.15 8.10
CA ILE A 121 12.17 11.30 7.19
C ILE A 121 11.55 10.88 5.86
N ILE A 122 12.22 10.02 5.09
CA ILE A 122 11.88 9.74 3.69
C ILE A 122 10.54 9.03 3.57
N LEU A 123 10.38 7.87 4.22
CA LEU A 123 9.14 7.10 4.16
C LEU A 123 8.00 7.86 4.79
N LYS A 124 8.23 8.51 5.93
CA LYS A 124 7.19 9.28 6.62
C LYS A 124 6.62 10.37 5.72
N GLU A 125 7.47 11.20 5.11
CA GLU A 125 7.03 12.32 4.27
C GLU A 125 6.23 11.84 3.03
N ASN A 126 6.76 10.86 2.32
CA ASN A 126 6.12 10.34 1.11
C ASN A 126 4.83 9.58 1.44
N LEU A 127 4.76 8.87 2.57
CA LEU A 127 3.55 8.18 3.00
C LEU A 127 2.50 9.12 3.56
N GLU A 128 2.86 10.17 4.29
CA GLU A 128 1.92 11.21 4.72
C GLU A 128 1.27 11.88 3.51
N THR A 129 2.07 12.16 2.46
CA THR A 129 1.56 12.69 1.20
C THR A 129 0.63 11.70 0.50
N LEU A 130 1.04 10.43 0.38
CA LEU A 130 0.19 9.40 -0.21
C LEU A 130 -1.13 9.23 0.55
N ASN A 131 -1.06 9.09 1.88
CA ASN A 131 -2.23 8.89 2.73
C ASN A 131 -3.20 10.06 2.61
N THR A 132 -2.72 11.30 2.66
CA THR A 132 -3.56 12.49 2.50
C THR A 132 -4.33 12.47 1.17
N ASN A 133 -3.69 12.04 0.09
CA ASN A 133 -4.33 11.95 -1.23
C ASN A 133 -5.26 10.74 -1.34
N VAL A 134 -4.90 9.60 -0.74
CA VAL A 134 -5.78 8.43 -0.65
C VAL A 134 -7.05 8.80 0.10
N ASP A 135 -6.93 9.44 1.26
CA ASP A 135 -8.05 9.91 2.07
C ASP A 135 -8.94 10.85 1.26
N TYR A 136 -8.36 11.83 0.55
CA TYR A 136 -9.10 12.72 -0.35
C TYR A 136 -9.88 11.97 -1.44
N GLU A 137 -9.27 10.96 -2.06
CA GLU A 137 -9.91 10.15 -3.09
C GLU A 137 -11.03 9.25 -2.52
N LEU A 138 -10.83 8.67 -1.33
CA LEU A 138 -11.82 7.83 -0.64
C LEU A 138 -12.99 8.65 -0.07
N ASP A 139 -12.72 9.82 0.51
CA ASP A 139 -13.74 10.76 0.98
C ASP A 139 -14.66 11.20 -0.15
N ALA A 140 -14.11 11.40 -1.36
CA ALA A 140 -14.91 11.74 -2.52
C ALA A 140 -15.86 10.60 -2.92
N ILE A 141 -15.43 9.35 -2.81
CA ILE A 141 -16.30 8.18 -3.02
C ILE A 141 -17.39 8.15 -1.94
N GLN A 142 -17.03 8.36 -0.68
CA GLN A 142 -17.98 8.38 0.43
C GLN A 142 -19.04 9.49 0.31
N ALA A 143 -18.64 10.69 -0.11
CA ALA A 143 -19.54 11.80 -0.31
C ALA A 143 -20.57 11.51 -1.42
N LYS A 144 -20.19 10.77 -2.46
CA LYS A 144 -21.11 10.32 -3.51
C LYS A 144 -22.13 9.31 -2.99
N PHE A 145 -21.71 8.38 -2.12
CA PHE A 145 -22.63 7.47 -1.44
C PHE A 145 -23.64 8.20 -0.55
N SER A 146 -23.18 9.14 0.26
CA SER A 146 -24.05 9.90 1.17
C SER A 146 -25.18 10.64 0.43
N ASN A 147 -24.90 11.12 -0.79
CA ASN A 147 -25.90 11.75 -1.65
C ASN A 147 -26.90 10.75 -2.26
N LEU A 148 -26.46 9.52 -2.54
CA LEU A 148 -27.32 8.43 -3.05
C LEU A 148 -28.19 7.84 -1.94
N GLU A 149 -27.69 7.74 -0.70
CA GLU A 149 -28.46 7.22 0.43
C GLU A 149 -29.68 8.06 0.79
N GLN A 150 -29.58 9.39 0.68
CA GLN A 150 -30.73 10.28 0.84
C GLN A 150 -31.88 9.94 -0.12
N GLN A 151 -31.58 9.25 -1.23
CA GLN A 151 -32.56 8.82 -2.21
C GLN A 151 -33.05 7.37 -1.99
N ILE A 152 -32.27 6.51 -1.31
CA ILE A 152 -32.47 5.05 -1.29
C ILE A 152 -32.71 4.47 0.14
N GLN A 153 -32.60 5.29 1.21
CA GLN A 153 -32.91 4.86 2.60
C GLN A 153 -32.04 3.68 3.11
N THR A 154 -30.73 3.75 2.89
CA THR A 154 -29.74 2.73 3.29
C THR A 154 -28.62 3.31 4.18
N ASN A 155 -27.81 2.43 4.80
CA ASN A 155 -26.68 2.78 5.71
C ASN A 155 -25.30 2.33 5.16
N PHE A 156 -25.11 2.39 3.85
CA PHE A 156 -23.85 2.14 3.14
C PHE A 156 -22.72 3.13 3.45
N SER A 157 -23.00 4.41 3.68
CA SER A 157 -21.99 5.42 4.03
C SER A 157 -21.33 5.11 5.37
N GLU A 158 -22.09 4.56 6.32
CA GLU A 158 -21.58 4.06 7.60
C GLU A 158 -20.68 2.84 7.40
N GLN A 159 -21.07 1.89 6.53
CA GLN A 159 -20.25 0.71 6.23
C GLN A 159 -18.94 1.09 5.52
N LEU A 160 -19.01 2.00 4.54
CA LEU A 160 -17.83 2.48 3.82
C LEU A 160 -16.89 3.26 4.75
N LYS A 161 -17.45 4.08 5.66
CA LYS A 161 -16.67 4.82 6.67
C LYS A 161 -15.84 3.89 7.54
N ILE A 162 -16.46 2.82 8.07
CA ILE A 162 -15.79 1.83 8.91
C ILE A 162 -14.62 1.19 8.15
N SER A 163 -14.80 0.93 6.86
CA SER A 163 -13.73 0.37 6.03
C SER A 163 -12.58 1.36 5.76
N ILE A 164 -12.87 2.67 5.65
CA ILE A 164 -11.85 3.72 5.51
C ILE A 164 -11.08 3.89 6.83
N ASP A 165 -11.79 4.03 7.95
CA ASP A 165 -11.18 4.20 9.28
C ASP A 165 -10.25 3.02 9.61
N GLY A 166 -10.61 1.80 9.19
CA GLY A 166 -9.78 0.59 9.35
C GLY A 166 -8.49 0.54 8.51
N ILE A 167 -8.34 1.35 7.46
CA ILE A 167 -7.10 1.44 6.66
C ILE A 167 -6.04 2.28 7.37
N THR A 168 -6.48 3.31 8.09
CA THR A 168 -5.61 4.28 8.75
C THR A 168 -4.83 3.66 9.91
N ASP A 169 -5.43 2.69 10.61
CA ASP A 169 -4.83 2.00 11.76
C ASP A 169 -3.72 0.98 11.36
N ASP A 170 -3.74 0.47 10.13
CA ASP A 170 -2.81 -0.57 9.65
C ASP A 170 -1.39 -0.04 9.34
N PHE A 171 -1.13 1.27 9.51
CA PHE A 171 0.23 1.84 9.43
C PHE A 171 1.01 1.71 10.75
N MET A 172 0.33 1.79 11.89
CA MET A 172 1.00 1.58 13.19
C MET A 172 1.42 0.10 13.40
N GLY A 173 0.92 -0.81 12.57
CA GLY A 173 1.22 -2.25 12.60
C GLY A 173 2.44 -2.69 11.77
N LEU A 174 3.00 -1.84 10.90
CA LEU A 174 4.24 -2.15 10.16
C LEU A 174 5.51 -1.93 11.01
N GLY A 175 5.46 -2.28 12.30
CA GLY A 175 6.63 -2.36 13.19
C GLY A 175 7.60 -3.51 12.86
N GLY A 176 7.67 -3.92 11.60
CA GLY A 176 8.53 -5.01 11.16
C GLY A 176 8.05 -5.60 9.85
N ILE A 177 8.81 -5.37 8.79
CA ILE A 177 8.72 -6.23 7.61
C ILE A 177 9.46 -7.53 7.98
N GLY A 178 8.78 -8.39 8.74
CA GLY A 178 9.16 -9.79 8.95
C GLY A 178 9.43 -10.27 10.38
N GLY A 179 9.47 -9.40 11.39
CA GLY A 179 9.59 -9.82 12.80
C GLY A 179 10.24 -8.80 13.73
N GLY A 180 9.46 -7.84 14.23
CA GLY A 180 9.79 -7.01 15.42
C GLY A 180 11.04 -6.13 15.36
N LEU A 181 11.81 -6.14 14.28
CA LEU A 181 12.94 -5.26 14.03
C LEU A 181 12.50 -4.22 13.00
N GLY A 182 12.70 -2.94 13.29
CA GLY A 182 12.32 -1.82 12.42
C GLY A 182 13.04 -1.86 11.06
N ILE A 183 12.79 -0.84 10.23
CA ILE A 183 13.32 -0.79 8.86
C ILE A 183 14.86 -0.83 8.85
N GLY A 184 15.51 -0.11 9.78
CA GLY A 184 16.95 -0.22 9.99
C GLY A 184 17.42 -1.63 10.35
N GLY A 185 16.63 -2.35 11.17
CA GLY A 185 16.93 -3.71 11.57
C GLY A 185 16.81 -4.72 10.42
N ALA A 186 15.88 -4.52 9.48
CA ALA A 186 15.75 -5.34 8.28
C ALA A 186 16.94 -5.15 7.32
N LEU A 187 17.38 -3.90 7.15
CA LEU A 187 18.58 -3.56 6.36
C LEU A 187 19.86 -4.11 6.99
N ALA A 188 20.02 -3.93 8.31
CA ALA A 188 21.15 -4.46 9.06
C ALA A 188 21.17 -6.00 9.09
N ALA A 189 20.01 -6.66 9.22
CA ALA A 189 19.91 -8.11 9.15
C ALA A 189 20.25 -8.62 7.74
N GLY A 190 19.78 -7.94 6.69
CA GLY A 190 20.21 -8.20 5.31
C GLY A 190 21.72 -8.13 5.19
N LEU A 191 22.32 -7.02 5.64
CA LEU A 191 23.77 -6.86 5.67
C LEU A 191 24.47 -8.00 6.40
N ILE A 192 24.02 -8.39 7.60
CA ILE A 192 24.65 -9.47 8.40
C ILE A 192 24.55 -10.82 7.68
N VAL A 193 23.41 -11.14 7.07
CA VAL A 193 23.24 -12.40 6.31
C VAL A 193 24.19 -12.45 5.11
N PHE A 194 24.43 -11.32 4.44
CA PHE A 194 25.30 -11.27 3.26
C PHE A 194 26.79 -11.12 3.59
N THR A 195 27.13 -10.39 4.64
CA THR A 195 28.51 -10.18 5.09
C THR A 195 29.02 -11.30 6.00
N GLY A 196 28.12 -12.02 6.68
CA GLY A 196 28.40 -12.92 7.79
C GLY A 196 29.16 -14.21 7.50
N VAL A 197 29.48 -14.54 6.25
CA VAL A 197 30.38 -15.66 5.93
C VAL A 197 31.34 -15.31 4.79
N GLY A 198 30.84 -14.69 3.71
CA GLY A 198 31.65 -14.34 2.54
C GLY A 198 32.61 -13.18 2.79
N LEU A 199 32.10 -12.06 3.31
CA LEU A 199 32.90 -10.86 3.56
C LEU A 199 33.97 -11.13 4.63
N ILE A 200 33.59 -11.79 5.72
CA ILE A 200 34.51 -12.15 6.81
C ILE A 200 35.68 -12.99 6.27
N ALA A 201 35.42 -14.06 5.52
CA ALA A 201 36.48 -14.91 4.98
C ALA A 201 37.42 -14.17 4.02
N VAL A 202 36.87 -13.27 3.19
CA VAL A 202 37.64 -12.44 2.27
C VAL A 202 38.52 -11.43 3.02
N ILE A 203 37.97 -10.74 4.02
CA ILE A 203 38.72 -9.75 4.82
C ILE A 203 39.82 -10.46 5.62
N VAL A 204 39.53 -11.59 6.28
CA VAL A 204 40.55 -12.34 7.03
C VAL A 204 41.75 -12.68 6.15
N THR A 205 41.49 -13.21 4.96
CA THR A 205 42.55 -13.61 4.02
C THR A 205 43.34 -12.40 3.53
N ALA A 206 42.64 -11.32 3.18
CA ALA A 206 43.26 -10.10 2.68
C ALA A 206 44.10 -9.39 3.76
N VAL A 207 43.58 -9.27 4.98
CA VAL A 207 44.27 -8.69 6.14
C VAL A 207 45.49 -9.53 6.51
N ALA A 208 45.35 -10.86 6.61
CA ALA A 208 46.48 -11.74 6.93
C ALA A 208 47.60 -11.63 5.88
N THR A 209 47.25 -11.53 4.59
CA THR A 209 48.21 -11.35 3.48
C THR A 209 48.89 -9.98 3.52
N ALA A 210 48.12 -8.91 3.75
CA ALA A 210 48.64 -7.55 3.85
C ALA A 210 49.61 -7.42 5.04
N ILE A 211 49.32 -8.08 6.16
CA ILE A 211 50.18 -8.13 7.33
C ILE A 211 51.47 -8.89 7.04
N ALA A 212 51.39 -10.10 6.46
CA ALA A 212 52.56 -10.94 6.19
C ALA A 212 53.59 -10.27 5.26
N SER A 213 53.14 -9.31 4.43
CA SER A 213 53.99 -8.56 3.51
C SER A 213 54.51 -7.22 4.07
N SER A 214 53.92 -6.68 5.13
CA SER A 214 54.22 -5.33 5.64
C SER A 214 54.95 -5.31 6.99
N PHE A 215 54.88 -6.36 7.80
CA PHE A 215 55.56 -6.42 9.09
C PHE A 215 57.00 -6.94 8.92
N GLY A 216 57.94 -6.01 8.68
CA GLY A 216 59.37 -6.28 8.79
C GLY A 216 59.75 -6.73 10.21
N LEU A 217 60.77 -7.59 10.33
CA LEU A 217 61.25 -8.29 11.55
C LEU A 217 61.75 -7.39 12.73
N GLY A 218 61.31 -6.13 12.84
CA GLY A 218 61.98 -5.12 13.67
C GLY A 218 61.13 -4.29 14.65
N MET A 219 59.85 -4.59 14.87
CA MET A 219 59.03 -3.82 15.83
C MET A 219 58.67 -4.64 17.07
N LEU A 220 59.27 -4.26 18.21
CA LEU A 220 59.01 -4.81 19.55
C LEU A 220 57.78 -4.17 20.24
N ASP A 221 57.03 -3.32 19.54
CA ASP A 221 55.85 -2.63 20.08
C ASP A 221 54.57 -3.39 19.73
N VAL A 222 54.04 -4.10 20.72
CA VAL A 222 52.82 -4.92 20.60
C VAL A 222 51.58 -4.03 20.42
N ASP A 223 51.54 -2.85 21.03
CA ASP A 223 50.40 -1.93 20.92
C ASP A 223 50.36 -1.32 19.50
N GLY A 224 51.52 -0.99 18.95
CA GLY A 224 51.64 -0.55 17.55
C GLY A 224 51.20 -1.60 16.53
N LEU A 225 51.33 -2.90 16.84
CA LEU A 225 50.83 -3.98 15.97
C LEU A 225 49.30 -4.12 16.05
N HIS A 226 48.70 -3.98 17.24
CA HIS A 226 47.24 -3.98 17.38
C HIS A 226 46.59 -2.89 16.50
N GLU A 227 47.13 -1.68 16.56
CA GLU A 227 46.59 -0.55 15.79
C GLU A 227 46.75 -0.76 14.28
N GLN A 228 47.86 -1.36 13.82
CA GLN A 228 48.05 -1.70 12.41
C GLN A 228 47.05 -2.75 11.93
N VAL A 229 46.78 -3.80 12.72
CA VAL A 229 45.76 -4.80 12.35
C VAL A 229 44.38 -4.16 12.28
N LYS A 230 44.03 -3.31 13.26
CA LYS A 230 42.77 -2.56 13.29
C LYS A 230 42.59 -1.69 12.05
N GLN A 231 43.59 -0.88 11.71
CA GLN A 231 43.58 -0.03 10.51
C GLN A 231 43.42 -0.86 9.22
N LYS A 232 44.09 -2.01 9.12
CA LYS A 232 43.94 -2.89 7.95
C LYS A 232 42.55 -3.52 7.86
N VAL A 233 41.96 -3.89 8.99
CA VAL A 233 40.56 -4.37 9.02
C VAL A 233 39.60 -3.27 8.57
N LEU A 234 39.80 -2.02 9.00
CA LEU A 234 39.00 -0.88 8.54
C LEU A 234 39.15 -0.64 7.04
N GLU A 235 40.39 -0.46 6.55
CA GLU A 235 40.67 -0.17 5.14
C GLU A 235 40.07 -1.24 4.22
N ILE A 236 40.35 -2.52 4.52
CA ILE A 236 39.90 -3.64 3.70
C ILE A 236 38.40 -3.86 3.88
N GLY A 237 37.88 -3.68 5.10
CA GLY A 237 36.45 -3.81 5.38
C GLY A 237 35.63 -2.77 4.63
N LEU A 238 36.04 -1.50 4.68
CA LEU A 238 35.41 -0.40 3.95
C LEU A 238 35.54 -0.62 2.44
N ASP A 239 36.74 -0.91 1.91
CA ASP A 239 36.94 -1.19 0.48
C ASP A 239 36.03 -2.33 -0.02
N LYS A 240 35.83 -3.36 0.79
CA LYS A 240 34.95 -4.48 0.41
C LYS A 240 33.47 -4.15 0.56
N PHE A 241 33.12 -3.29 1.50
CA PHE A 241 31.75 -2.81 1.66
C PHE A 241 31.35 -1.81 0.56
N THR A 242 32.23 -0.88 0.20
CA THR A 242 31.94 0.16 -0.80
C THR A 242 32.07 -0.35 -2.24
N LYS A 243 32.58 -1.57 -2.45
CA LYS A 243 32.50 -2.23 -3.75
C LYS A 243 31.05 -2.58 -4.07
N ASP A 244 30.69 -2.29 -5.32
CA ASP A 244 29.33 -2.32 -5.87
C ASP A 244 28.46 -3.47 -5.35
N GLU A 245 28.97 -4.71 -5.29
CA GLU A 245 28.19 -5.88 -4.86
C GLU A 245 27.55 -5.82 -3.46
N SER A 246 28.06 -5.02 -2.51
CA SER A 246 27.46 -4.90 -1.17
C SER A 246 26.47 -3.74 -1.08
N ILE A 247 26.77 -2.61 -1.72
CA ILE A 247 25.86 -1.46 -1.81
C ILE A 247 24.67 -1.77 -2.69
N ASP A 248 24.87 -2.43 -3.83
CA ASP A 248 23.80 -2.87 -4.74
C ASP A 248 22.76 -3.72 -4.00
N LYS A 249 23.19 -4.58 -3.08
CA LYS A 249 22.26 -5.39 -2.27
C LYS A 249 21.47 -4.57 -1.26
N ILE A 250 22.07 -3.51 -0.72
CA ILE A 250 21.34 -2.57 0.15
C ILE A 250 20.28 -1.85 -0.69
N ILE A 251 20.64 -1.45 -1.93
CA ILE A 251 19.71 -0.84 -2.88
C ILE A 251 18.58 -1.81 -3.25
N ASP A 252 18.87 -3.07 -3.56
CA ASP A 252 17.85 -4.09 -3.83
C ASP A 252 16.89 -4.26 -2.63
N LYS A 253 17.44 -4.29 -1.41
CA LYS A 253 16.63 -4.43 -0.20
C LYS A 253 15.80 -3.17 0.07
N LEU A 254 16.34 -2.00 -0.21
CA LEU A 254 15.63 -0.73 -0.17
C LEU A 254 14.44 -0.74 -1.13
N GLU A 255 14.64 -1.18 -2.38
CA GLU A 255 13.58 -1.30 -3.37
C GLU A 255 12.48 -2.26 -2.89
N GLU A 256 12.84 -3.42 -2.32
CA GLU A 256 11.89 -4.37 -1.74
C GLU A 256 11.07 -3.75 -0.60
N ILE A 257 11.72 -3.07 0.34
CA ILE A 257 11.06 -2.39 1.47
C ILE A 257 10.07 -1.36 0.94
N LEU A 258 10.50 -0.51 0.01
CA LEU A 258 9.65 0.52 -0.60
C LEU A 258 8.46 -0.12 -1.32
N HIS A 259 8.68 -1.17 -2.10
CA HIS A 259 7.63 -1.87 -2.82
C HIS A 259 6.56 -2.42 -1.85
N VAL A 260 6.98 -3.09 -0.77
CA VAL A 260 6.07 -3.66 0.23
C VAL A 260 5.26 -2.55 0.92
N VAL A 261 5.94 -1.48 1.37
CA VAL A 261 5.30 -0.41 2.12
C VAL A 261 4.26 0.33 1.27
N PHE A 262 4.61 0.74 0.06
CA PHE A 262 3.70 1.48 -0.82
C PHE A 262 2.57 0.60 -1.36
N ASN A 263 2.83 -0.65 -1.76
CA ASN A 263 1.77 -1.55 -2.22
C ASN A 263 0.77 -1.86 -1.11
N SER A 264 1.21 -2.00 0.15
CA SER A 264 0.27 -2.23 1.25
C SER A 264 -0.78 -1.13 1.36
N ARG A 265 -0.40 0.14 1.11
CA ARG A 265 -1.33 1.28 1.10
C ARG A 265 -2.30 1.21 -0.07
N VAL A 266 -1.79 0.88 -1.25
CA VAL A 266 -2.61 0.69 -2.46
C VAL A 266 -3.61 -0.44 -2.28
N GLU A 267 -3.18 -1.59 -1.74
CA GLU A 267 -4.05 -2.74 -1.50
C GLU A 267 -5.19 -2.41 -0.53
N SER A 268 -4.87 -1.69 0.54
CA SER A 268 -5.87 -1.21 1.49
C SER A 268 -6.89 -0.28 0.82
N ALA A 269 -6.43 0.75 0.09
CA ALA A 269 -7.32 1.66 -0.62
C ALA A 269 -8.18 0.92 -1.67
N ASN A 270 -7.58 0.00 -2.42
CA ASN A 270 -8.27 -0.81 -3.42
C ASN A 270 -9.38 -1.67 -2.79
N ARG A 271 -9.20 -2.20 -1.57
CA ARG A 271 -10.28 -2.91 -0.87
C ARG A 271 -11.49 -2.02 -0.63
N VAL A 272 -11.30 -0.76 -0.23
CA VAL A 272 -12.42 0.18 -0.05
C VAL A 272 -13.06 0.53 -1.38
N VAL A 273 -12.28 0.78 -2.43
CA VAL A 273 -12.86 1.04 -3.76
C VAL A 273 -13.64 -0.17 -4.28
N ALA A 274 -13.11 -1.39 -4.10
CA ALA A 274 -13.81 -2.61 -4.48
C ALA A 274 -15.13 -2.77 -3.72
N GLN A 275 -15.14 -2.49 -2.42
CA GLN A 275 -16.37 -2.50 -1.61
C GLN A 275 -17.36 -1.45 -2.11
N ALA A 276 -16.91 -0.22 -2.41
CA ALA A 276 -17.74 0.79 -3.05
C ALA A 276 -18.36 0.28 -4.36
N ILE A 277 -17.58 -0.34 -5.23
CA ILE A 277 -18.08 -0.90 -6.50
C ILE A 277 -19.14 -1.98 -6.23
N THR A 278 -18.89 -2.92 -5.32
CA THR A 278 -19.87 -3.95 -4.94
C THR A 278 -21.17 -3.35 -4.40
N LEU A 279 -21.09 -2.27 -3.62
CA LEU A 279 -22.28 -1.56 -3.14
C LEU A 279 -23.05 -0.91 -4.29
N TYR A 280 -22.37 -0.31 -5.26
CA TYR A 280 -23.01 0.22 -6.47
C TYR A 280 -23.64 -0.88 -7.32
N GLU A 281 -22.98 -2.02 -7.50
CA GLU A 281 -23.52 -3.18 -8.21
C GLU A 281 -24.80 -3.69 -7.53
N HIS A 282 -24.81 -3.79 -6.21
CA HIS A 282 -26.00 -4.18 -5.46
C HIS A 282 -27.17 -3.20 -5.63
N LEU A 283 -26.89 -1.89 -5.70
CA LEU A 283 -27.91 -0.88 -5.99
C LEU A 283 -28.51 -1.07 -7.39
N ILE A 284 -27.69 -1.37 -8.40
CA ILE A 284 -28.17 -1.67 -9.76
C ILE A 284 -29.07 -2.92 -9.73
N GLU A 285 -28.66 -3.98 -9.03
CA GLU A 285 -29.45 -5.22 -8.90
C GLU A 285 -30.80 -5.00 -8.21
N GLN A 286 -30.81 -4.26 -7.08
CA GLN A 286 -32.06 -3.92 -6.40
C GLN A 286 -32.98 -3.10 -7.31
N GLN A 287 -32.43 -2.15 -8.07
CA GLN A 287 -33.21 -1.37 -9.02
C GLN A 287 -33.76 -2.23 -10.17
N GLU A 288 -32.99 -3.18 -10.70
CA GLU A 288 -33.46 -4.11 -11.73
C GLU A 288 -34.64 -4.94 -11.21
N LYS A 289 -34.53 -5.46 -9.98
CA LYS A 289 -35.59 -6.23 -9.36
C LYS A 289 -36.89 -5.43 -9.19
N VAL A 290 -36.79 -4.20 -8.66
CA VAL A 290 -37.95 -3.30 -8.51
C VAL A 290 -38.55 -2.97 -9.87
N HIS A 291 -37.72 -2.76 -10.90
CA HIS A 291 -38.19 -2.51 -12.26
C HIS A 291 -38.97 -3.71 -12.83
N GLN A 292 -38.43 -4.92 -12.66
CA GLN A 292 -39.07 -6.15 -13.11
C GLN A 292 -40.41 -6.40 -12.39
N GLU A 293 -40.44 -6.26 -11.06
CA GLU A 293 -41.67 -6.39 -10.26
C GLU A 293 -42.72 -5.34 -10.66
N THR A 294 -42.29 -4.11 -10.93
CA THR A 294 -43.20 -3.05 -11.41
C THR A 294 -43.74 -3.36 -12.81
N LEU A 295 -42.93 -3.94 -13.71
CA LEU A 295 -43.38 -4.37 -15.03
C LEU A 295 -44.40 -5.52 -14.92
N GLU A 296 -44.13 -6.53 -14.09
CA GLU A 296 -45.06 -7.64 -13.84
C GLU A 296 -46.38 -7.15 -13.25
N GLN A 297 -46.32 -6.30 -12.23
CA GLN A 297 -47.50 -5.73 -11.60
C GLN A 297 -48.30 -4.83 -12.57
N ARG A 298 -47.60 -4.11 -13.45
CA ARG A 298 -48.24 -3.33 -14.52
C ARG A 298 -48.96 -4.22 -15.54
N GLU A 299 -48.37 -5.34 -15.94
CA GLU A 299 -49.04 -6.29 -16.85
C GLU A 299 -50.29 -6.89 -16.19
N ILE A 300 -50.22 -7.23 -14.90
CA ILE A 300 -51.37 -7.69 -14.11
C ILE A 300 -52.45 -6.60 -14.04
N GLU A 301 -52.08 -5.37 -13.71
CA GLU A 301 -53.01 -4.24 -13.60
C GLU A 301 -53.62 -3.87 -14.96
N LYS A 302 -52.84 -3.91 -16.06
CA LYS A 302 -53.35 -3.73 -17.43
C LYS A 302 -54.34 -4.82 -17.82
N ALA A 303 -54.01 -6.08 -17.55
CA ALA A 303 -54.91 -7.20 -17.82
C ALA A 303 -56.22 -7.06 -17.04
N TRP A 304 -56.14 -6.63 -15.77
CA TRP A 304 -57.31 -6.35 -14.95
C TRP A 304 -58.14 -5.17 -15.45
N ILE A 305 -57.50 -4.06 -15.83
CA ILE A 305 -58.16 -2.89 -16.43
C ILE A 305 -58.87 -3.31 -17.73
N TYR A 306 -58.19 -4.04 -18.61
CA TYR A 306 -58.75 -4.52 -19.87
C TYR A 306 -59.96 -5.43 -19.66
N GLN A 307 -59.88 -6.37 -18.70
CA GLN A 307 -61.01 -7.21 -18.31
C GLN A 307 -62.20 -6.37 -17.84
N LYS A 308 -61.95 -5.34 -16.99
CA LYS A 308 -63.01 -4.48 -16.47
C LYS A 308 -63.66 -3.62 -17.56
N CYS A 309 -62.89 -3.14 -18.53
CA CYS A 309 -63.43 -2.46 -19.71
C CYS A 309 -64.38 -3.37 -20.50
N GLN A 310 -63.98 -4.63 -20.77
CA GLN A 310 -64.84 -5.59 -21.48
C GLN A 310 -66.13 -5.95 -20.72
N GLU A 311 -66.06 -6.10 -19.39
CA GLU A 311 -67.24 -6.35 -18.56
C GLU A 311 -68.21 -5.15 -18.61
N LEU A 312 -67.69 -3.93 -18.60
CA LEU A 312 -68.48 -2.70 -18.72
C LEU A 312 -69.12 -2.56 -20.10
N GLU A 313 -68.36 -2.80 -21.18
CA GLU A 313 -68.87 -2.75 -22.56
C GLU A 313 -69.99 -3.78 -22.78
N ARG A 314 -69.79 -5.02 -22.30
CA ARG A 314 -70.81 -6.07 -22.38
C ARG A 314 -72.08 -5.68 -21.61
N SER A 315 -71.92 -5.15 -20.40
CA SER A 315 -73.05 -4.68 -19.58
C SER A 315 -73.80 -3.53 -20.25
N VAL A 316 -73.10 -2.66 -20.99
CA VAL A 316 -73.70 -1.57 -21.77
C VAL A 316 -74.52 -2.13 -22.94
N SER A 317 -73.96 -3.06 -23.72
CA SER A 317 -74.68 -3.68 -24.84
C SER A 317 -75.92 -4.46 -24.39
N GLU A 318 -75.84 -5.19 -23.27
CA GLU A 318 -76.99 -5.92 -22.70
C GLU A 318 -78.11 -4.97 -22.23
N ILE A 319 -77.76 -3.80 -21.68
CA ILE A 319 -78.74 -2.78 -21.28
C ILE A 319 -79.37 -2.12 -22.51
N GLU A 320 -78.60 -1.86 -23.57
CA GLU A 320 -79.11 -1.30 -24.83
C GLU A 320 -80.05 -2.27 -25.56
N GLU A 321 -79.77 -3.58 -25.53
CA GLU A 321 -80.67 -4.61 -26.08
C GLU A 321 -81.99 -4.75 -25.30
N VAL A 322 -81.98 -4.53 -23.97
CA VAL A 322 -83.18 -4.58 -23.13
C VAL A 322 -84.06 -3.33 -23.27
N LEU A 323 -83.47 -2.21 -23.71
CA LEU A 323 -84.16 -0.93 -23.89
C LEU A 323 -84.66 -0.67 -25.33
N SER A 324 -84.32 -1.55 -26.29
CA SER A 324 -84.82 -1.53 -27.68
C SER A 324 -86.03 -2.42 -27.88
#